data_AF-A0A2V6UA57-F1
#
_entry.id   AF-A0A2V6UA57-F1
#
_cell.length_a   1.000
_cell.length_b   1.000
_cell.length_c   1.000
_cell.angle_alpha   90.00
_cell.angle_beta   90.00
_cell.angle_gamma   90.00
#
_symmetry.space_group_name_H-M   'P 1'
#
loop_
_entity.id
_entity.type
_entity.pdbx_description
1 polymer ?
#
loop_
_entity_poly.entity_id
_entity_poly.type
_entity_poly.pdbx_seq_one_letter_code
_entity_poly.pdbx_strand_id
1 'polypeptide(L)' 'MLWRFQARLAKATGRPAEDVADDVRRGRHLDAREALEYGLIDAIRS' A
#
# COMPACT_ATOMS: atom_id res chain seq x y z
N MET A 1 -1.26 13.78 10.88
CA MET A 1 -0.37 12.63 11.19
C MET A 1 -0.35 11.59 10.08
N LEU A 2 -1.49 11.30 9.42
CA LEU A 2 -1.60 10.33 8.30
C LEU A 2 -0.64 10.56 7.12
N TRP A 3 -0.32 11.81 6.76
CA TRP A 3 0.53 12.10 5.60
C TRP A 3 1.93 11.47 5.71
N ARG A 4 2.51 11.39 6.92
CA ARG A 4 3.82 10.75 7.14
C ARG A 4 3.78 9.25 6.91
N PHE A 5 2.65 8.62 7.28
CA PHE A 5 2.43 7.19 7.04
C PHE A 5 2.27 6.92 5.54
N GLN A 6 1.43 7.71 4.85
CA GLN A 6 1.21 7.60 3.40
C GLN A 6 2.51 7.79 2.62
N ALA A 7 3.34 8.78 2.99
CA ALA A 7 4.64 8.99 2.35
C ALA A 7 5.62 7.83 2.55
N ARG A 8 5.61 7.19 3.73
CA ARG A 8 6.41 5.98 3.98
C ARG A 8 5.93 4.79 3.18
N LEU A 9 4.62 4.60 3.07
CA LEU A 9 4.03 3.54 2.26
C LEU A 9 4.41 3.73 0.79
N ALA A 10 4.19 4.92 0.24
CA ALA A 10 4.54 5.29 -1.13
C ALA A 10 5.99 4.95 -1.47
N LYS A 11 6.92 5.31 -0.56
CA LYS A 11 8.34 4.98 -0.71
C LYS A 11 8.60 3.47 -0.70
N ALA A 12 7.97 2.73 0.21
CA ALA A 12 8.20 1.28 0.35
C ALA A 12 7.60 0.49 -0.82
N THR A 13 6.43 0.90 -1.30
CA THR A 13 5.67 0.22 -2.36
C THR A 13 6.06 0.71 -3.76
N GLY A 14 6.89 1.75 -3.87
CA GLY A 14 7.23 2.40 -5.15
C GLY A 14 6.05 3.09 -5.83
N ARG A 15 4.96 3.37 -5.09
CA ARG A 15 3.74 3.97 -5.63
C ARG A 15 3.70 5.49 -5.39
N PRO A 16 3.00 6.25 -6.23
CA PRO A 16 2.70 7.65 -5.95
C PRO A 16 1.99 7.83 -4.60
N ALA A 17 2.32 8.92 -3.89
CA ALA A 17 1.69 9.22 -2.60
C ALA A 17 0.20 9.54 -2.72
N GLU A 18 -0.25 10.04 -3.88
CA GLU A 18 -1.66 10.30 -4.18
C GLU A 18 -2.47 9.01 -4.27
N ASP A 19 -1.95 7.99 -4.96
CA ASP A 19 -2.60 6.68 -5.08
C ASP A 19 -2.74 6.01 -3.71
N VAL A 20 -1.67 6.03 -2.92
CA VAL A 20 -1.69 5.52 -1.54
C VAL A 20 -2.71 6.27 -0.68
N ALA A 21 -2.78 7.60 -0.80
CA ALA A 21 -3.73 8.39 -0.05
C ALA A 21 -5.17 8.05 -0.44
N ASP A 22 -5.43 7.82 -1.71
CA ASP A 22 -6.74 7.44 -2.21
C ASP A 22 -7.16 6.02 -1.81
N ASP A 23 -6.25 5.05 -1.86
CA ASP A 23 -6.51 3.68 -1.38
C ASP A 23 -6.83 3.66 0.13
N VAL A 24 -6.05 4.40 0.92
CA VAL A 24 -6.28 4.55 2.37
C VAL A 24 -7.62 5.24 2.63
N ARG A 25 -7.93 6.30 1.88
CA ARG A 25 -9.20 7.06 2.01
C ARG A 25 -10.41 6.20 1.66
N ARG A 26 -10.30 5.34 0.66
CA ARG A 26 -11.37 4.42 0.23
C ARG A 26 -11.50 3.21 1.16
N GLY A 27 -10.55 2.99 2.06
CA GLY A 27 -10.51 1.79 2.89
C GLY A 27 -10.39 0.52 2.04
N ARG A 28 -9.56 0.57 0.99
CA ARG A 28 -9.39 -0.55 0.06
C ARG A 28 -8.90 -1.79 0.81
N HIS A 29 -9.62 -2.88 0.66
CA HIS A 29 -9.19 -4.20 1.13
C HIS A 29 -8.42 -4.88 0.01
N LEU A 30 -7.38 -5.61 0.39
CA LEU A 30 -6.50 -6.32 -0.53
C LEU A 30 -6.47 -7.79 -0.10
N ASP A 31 -6.62 -8.70 -1.05
CA ASP A 31 -6.24 -10.08 -0.83
C ASP A 31 -4.70 -10.23 -0.79
N ALA A 32 -4.22 -11.44 -0.50
CA ALA A 32 -2.79 -11.69 -0.38
C ALA A 32 -2.01 -11.42 -1.68
N ARG A 33 -2.62 -11.71 -2.84
CA ARG A 33 -1.98 -11.49 -4.14
C ARG A 33 -1.99 -10.01 -4.51
N GLU A 34 -3.09 -9.32 -4.26
CA GLU A 34 -3.16 -7.87 -4.43
C GLU A 34 -2.17 -7.15 -3.51
N ALA A 35 -1.99 -7.60 -2.26
CA ALA A 35 -1.00 -7.03 -1.34
C ALA A 35 0.45 -7.24 -1.82
N LEU A 36 0.73 -8.39 -2.45
CA LEU A 36 2.03 -8.69 -3.07
C LEU A 36 2.27 -7.77 -4.28
N GLU A 37 1.30 -7.64 -5.17
CA GLU A 37 1.37 -6.72 -6.33
C GLU A 37 1.38 -5.24 -5.91
N TYR A 38 0.81 -4.93 -4.75
CA TYR A 38 0.90 -3.60 -4.16
C TYR A 38 2.32 -3.29 -3.68
N GLY A 39 3.11 -4.32 -3.31
CA GLY A 39 4.39 -4.18 -2.64
C GLY A 39 4.27 -4.00 -1.12
N LEU A 40 3.13 -4.38 -0.53
CA LEU A 40 2.95 -4.36 0.93
C LEU A 40 3.57 -5.57 1.62
N ILE A 41 3.73 -6.67 0.88
CA ILE A 41 4.38 -7.90 1.32
C ILE A 41 5.31 -8.40 0.23
N ASP A 42 6.34 -9.15 0.61
CA ASP A 42 7.34 -9.66 -0.34
C ASP A 42 7.05 -11.07 -0.85
N ALA A 43 6.26 -11.87 -0.12
CA ALA A 43 5.92 -13.24 -0.49
C ALA A 43 4.65 -13.74 0.21
N ILE A 44 3.97 -14.70 -0.43
CA ILE A 44 2.87 -15.50 0.13
C ILE A 44 3.43 -16.88 0.45
N ARG A 45 3.13 -17.43 1.64
CA ARG A 45 3.55 -18.78 2.03
C ARG A 45 2.35 -19.71 2.18
N SER A 46 2.57 -20.97 1.80
CA SER A 46 1.63 -22.09 1.90
C SER A 46 1.63 -22.74 3.28
#